data_AF-A0A933M294-F1
#
_entry.id   AF-A0A933M294-F1
#
_cell.length_a   1.000
_cell.length_b   1.000
_cell.length_c   1.000
_cell.angle_alpha   90.00
_cell.angle_beta   90.00
_cell.angle_gamma   90.00
#
_symmetry.space_group_name_H-M   'P 1'
#
loop_
_entity.id
_entity.type
_entity.pdbx_description
1 polymer ?
#
loop_
_entity_poly.entity_id
_entity_poly.type
_entity_poly.pdbx_seq_one_letter_code
_entity_poly.pdbx_strand_id
1 'polypeptide(L)' 'MKLGRILFLGIPAAILMVAGIFAVGILLIKLFWTWTIPELFPHAVAQGLVAAKISWWTALKLTVFVSLLVAVASIKKGD' A
#
# COMPACT_ATOMS: atom_id res chain seq x y z
N MET A 1 -27.43 -6.80 24.79
CA MET A 1 -27.64 -6.31 23.40
C MET A 1 -26.50 -5.48 22.80
N LYS A 2 -25.45 -5.08 23.55
CA LYS A 2 -24.33 -4.28 23.01
C LYS A 2 -23.27 -5.11 22.27
N LEU A 3 -22.96 -6.32 22.76
CA LEU A 3 -21.90 -7.18 22.21
C LEU A 3 -22.20 -7.70 20.78
N GLY A 4 -23.45 -8.10 20.52
CA GLY A 4 -23.87 -8.57 19.19
C GLY A 4 -23.79 -7.47 18.11
N ARG A 5 -24.05 -6.20 18.46
CA ARG A 5 -23.90 -5.07 17.53
C ARG A 5 -22.44 -4.76 17.22
N ILE A 6 -21.55 -4.82 18.21
CA ILE A 6 -20.11 -4.58 18.02
C ILE A 6 -19.50 -5.68 17.15
N LEU A 7 -19.87 -6.94 17.37
CA LEU A 7 -19.38 -8.04 16.52
C LEU A 7 -19.94 -7.97 15.10
N PHE A 8 -21.24 -7.68 14.95
CA PHE A 8 -21.90 -7.71 13.64
C PHE A 8 -21.61 -6.47 12.77
N LEU A 9 -21.37 -5.29 13.37
CA LEU A 9 -21.07 -4.05 12.64
C LEU A 9 -19.62 -3.60 12.76
N GLY A 10 -18.97 -3.84 13.91
CA GLY A 10 -17.62 -3.37 14.17
C GLY A 10 -16.55 -4.16 13.42
N ILE A 11 -16.63 -5.50 13.39
CA ILE A 11 -15.65 -6.33 12.67
C ILE A 11 -15.66 -6.04 11.16
N PRO A 12 -16.83 -6.04 10.46
CA PRO A 12 -16.85 -5.73 9.04
C PRO A 12 -16.36 -4.31 8.74
N ALA A 13 -16.71 -3.33 9.58
CA ALA A 13 -16.24 -1.95 9.40
C ALA A 13 -14.72 -1.83 9.53
N ALA A 14 -14.11 -2.49 10.50
CA ALA A 14 -12.65 -2.52 10.66
C ALA A 14 -11.95 -3.16 9.46
N ILE A 15 -12.48 -4.30 8.96
CA ILE A 15 -11.95 -4.97 7.77
C ILE A 15 -12.05 -4.05 6.55
N LEU A 16 -13.19 -3.40 6.34
CA LEU A 16 -13.39 -2.46 5.22
C LEU A 16 -12.43 -1.27 5.31
N MET A 17 -12.20 -0.74 6.51
CA MET A 17 -11.25 0.35 6.72
C MET A 17 -9.82 -0.08 6.34
N VAL A 18 -9.36 -1.24 6.83
CA VAL A 18 -8.04 -1.77 6.49
C VAL A 18 -7.93 -2.04 4.99
N ALA A 19 -8.92 -2.69 4.39
CA ALA A 19 -8.96 -2.93 2.95
C ALA A 19 -8.92 -1.62 2.14
N GLY A 20 -9.63 -0.58 2.61
CA GLY A 20 -9.61 0.75 2.01
C GLY A 20 -8.23 1.39 2.06
N ILE A 21 -7.54 1.34 3.20
CA ILE A 21 -6.18 1.86 3.35
C ILE A 21 -5.22 1.16 2.37
N PHE A 22 -5.28 -0.17 2.29
CA PHE A 22 -4.45 -0.92 1.35
C PHE A 22 -4.82 -0.63 -0.10
N ALA A 23 -6.10 -0.51 -0.44
CA ALA A 23 -6.53 -0.15 -1.79
C ALA A 23 -5.98 1.21 -2.21
N VAL A 24 -6.07 2.21 -1.34
CA VAL A 24 -5.50 3.55 -1.58
C VAL A 24 -3.98 3.46 -1.71
N GLY A 25 -3.30 2.74 -0.81
CA GLY A 25 -1.84 2.56 -0.90
C GLY A 25 -1.38 1.93 -2.20
N ILE A 26 -2.09 0.90 -2.68
CA ILE A 26 -1.82 0.24 -3.96
C ILE A 26 -1.97 1.22 -5.12
N LEU A 27 -3.05 2.02 -5.13
CA LEU A 27 -3.29 3.02 -6.16
C LEU A 27 -2.19 4.08 -6.17
N LEU A 28 -1.82 4.59 -4.99
CA LEU A 28 -0.73 5.57 -4.87
C LEU A 28 0.57 5.00 -5.40
N ILE A 29 0.99 3.82 -4.93
CA ILE A 29 2.24 3.21 -5.39
C ILE A 29 2.21 2.98 -6.90
N LYS A 30 1.12 2.47 -7.44
CA LYS A 30 1.02 2.22 -8.89
C LYS A 30 1.08 3.52 -9.70
N LEU A 31 0.37 4.56 -9.27
CA LEU A 31 0.36 5.87 -9.92
C LEU A 31 1.76 6.51 -9.86
N PHE A 32 2.34 6.59 -8.67
CA PHE A 32 3.69 7.13 -8.48
C PHE A 32 4.70 6.32 -9.28
N TRP A 33 4.64 4.99 -9.28
CA TRP A 33 5.59 4.17 -10.04
C TRP A 33 5.55 4.48 -11.53
N THR A 34 4.35 4.56 -12.12
CA THR A 34 4.21 4.83 -13.56
C THR A 34 4.66 6.22 -13.96
N TRP A 35 4.69 7.16 -13.02
CA TRP A 35 5.13 8.53 -13.28
C TRP A 35 6.61 8.73 -12.95
N THR A 36 7.05 8.36 -11.75
CA THR A 36 8.39 8.66 -11.24
C THR A 36 9.47 7.73 -11.79
N ILE A 37 9.21 6.43 -11.92
CA ILE A 37 10.24 5.48 -12.34
C ILE A 37 10.73 5.72 -13.77
N PRO A 38 9.85 5.96 -14.77
CA PRO A 38 10.30 6.30 -16.11
C PRO A 38 11.07 7.62 -16.18
N GLU A 39 10.72 8.61 -15.35
CA GLU A 39 11.42 9.90 -15.30
C GLU A 39 12.78 9.81 -14.58
N LEU A 40 12.87 9.02 -13.51
CA LEU A 40 14.10 8.80 -12.75
C LEU A 40 15.10 7.90 -13.50
N PHE A 41 14.59 6.89 -14.22
CA PHE A 41 15.41 5.87 -14.88
C PHE A 41 15.02 5.64 -16.35
N PRO A 42 15.04 6.68 -17.21
CA PRO A 42 14.53 6.59 -18.58
C PRO A 42 15.30 5.56 -19.43
N HIS A 43 16.63 5.56 -19.34
CA HIS A 43 17.48 4.66 -20.10
C HIS A 43 17.39 3.21 -19.61
N ALA A 44 17.26 2.99 -18.29
CA ALA A 44 17.15 1.64 -17.73
C ALA A 44 15.78 1.00 -18.06
N VAL A 45 14.73 1.82 -18.10
CA VAL A 45 13.41 1.38 -18.57
C VAL A 45 13.43 1.06 -20.07
N ALA A 46 14.10 1.88 -20.90
CA ALA A 46 14.24 1.64 -22.34
C ALA A 46 15.02 0.34 -22.66
N GLN A 47 16.03 0.02 -21.83
CA GLN A 47 16.79 -1.22 -21.92
C GLN A 47 16.07 -2.45 -21.33
N GLY A 48 14.87 -2.28 -20.76
CA GLY A 48 14.11 -3.35 -20.14
C GLY A 48 14.67 -3.84 -18.80
N LEU A 49 15.64 -3.14 -18.21
CA LEU A 49 16.24 -3.48 -16.91
C LEU A 49 15.31 -3.12 -15.75
N VAL A 50 14.41 -2.15 -15.96
CA VAL A 50 13.42 -1.70 -14.98
C VAL A 50 12.03 -1.71 -15.59
N ALA A 51 11.06 -2.28 -14.86
CA ALA A 51 9.68 -2.31 -15.31
C ALA A 51 9.02 -0.92 -15.21
N ALA A 52 8.66 -0.34 -16.36
CA ALA A 52 7.91 0.92 -16.44
C ALA A 52 6.54 0.84 -15.75
N LYS A 53 5.90 -0.34 -15.84
CA LYS A 53 4.59 -0.63 -15.27
C LYS A 53 4.70 -1.84 -14.37
N ILE A 54 4.11 -1.73 -13.17
CA ILE A 54 4.05 -2.82 -12.21
C ILE A 54 2.68 -3.49 -12.20
N SER A 55 2.68 -4.78 -11.91
CA SER A 55 1.45 -5.54 -11.71
C SER A 55 0.72 -5.09 -10.43
N TRP A 56 -0.58 -5.37 -10.35
CA TRP A 56 -1.36 -5.14 -9.13
C TRP A 56 -0.79 -5.89 -7.93
N TRP A 57 -0.28 -7.11 -8.15
CA TRP A 57 0.35 -7.91 -7.09
C TRP A 57 1.66 -7.29 -6.58
N THR A 58 2.47 -6.74 -7.49
CA THR A 58 3.70 -6.01 -7.12
C THR A 58 3.37 -4.77 -6.31
N ALA A 59 2.37 -3.99 -6.71
CA ALA A 59 1.93 -2.80 -5.98
C ALA A 59 1.42 -3.15 -4.56
N LEU A 60 0.70 -4.27 -4.41
CA LEU A 60 0.29 -4.78 -3.09
C LEU A 60 1.49 -5.10 -2.21
N LYS A 61 2.48 -5.85 -2.71
CA LYS A 61 3.70 -6.16 -1.95
C LYS A 61 4.42 -4.91 -1.47
N LEU A 62 4.56 -3.92 -2.35
CA LEU A 62 5.19 -2.64 -1.99
C LEU A 62 4.38 -1.89 -0.94
N THR A 63 3.05 -1.90 -1.05
CA THR A 63 2.17 -1.25 -0.05
C THR A 63 2.33 -1.89 1.31
N VAL A 64 2.36 -3.23 1.37
CA VAL A 64 2.64 -3.98 2.60
C VAL A 64 4.01 -3.59 3.15
N PHE A 65 5.06 -3.57 2.33
CA PHE A 65 6.40 -3.21 2.79
C PHE A 65 6.48 -1.80 3.36
N VAL A 66 5.89 -0.81 2.68
CA VAL A 66 5.82 0.57 3.16
C VAL A 66 5.01 0.67 4.46
N SER A 67 3.88 -0.03 4.56
CA SER A 67 3.07 -0.04 5.79
C SER A 67 3.83 -0.64 6.98
N LEU A 68 4.65 -1.66 6.74
CA LEU A 68 5.51 -2.26 7.76
C LEU A 68 6.61 -1.27 8.20
N LEU A 69 7.22 -0.54 7.26
CA LEU A 69 8.20 0.50 7.61
C LEU A 69 7.59 1.59 8.48
N VAL A 70 6.37 2.03 8.16
CA VAL A 70 5.63 3.01 8.96
C VAL A 70 5.31 2.44 10.34
N ALA A 71 4.87 1.18 10.42
CA ALA A 71 4.59 0.52 11.69
C ALA A 71 5.83 0.48 12.57
N VAL A 72 6.98 0.05 12.04
CA VAL A 72 8.26 0.03 12.77
C VAL A 72 8.70 1.43 13.18
N ALA A 73 8.60 2.42 12.31
CA ALA A 73 8.97 3.81 12.61
C ALA A 73 8.07 4.42 13.70
N SER A 74 6.80 4.04 13.74
CA SER A 74 5.82 4.55 14.72
C SER A 74 6.05 4.00 16.12
N ILE A 75 6.63 2.81 16.27
CA ILE A 75 6.96 2.20 17.58
C ILE A 75 7.93 3.09 18.37
N LYS A 76 8.87 3.77 17.70
CA LYS A 76 9.88 4.62 18.37
C LYS A 76 9.32 5.92 18.95
N LYS A 77 8.12 6.35 18.56
CA LYS A 77 7.54 7.64 18.96
C LYS A 77 6.67 7.54 20.24
N GLY A 78 6.61 6.37 20.85
CA GLY A 78 5.78 6.07 22.02
C GLY A 78 6.45 6.22 23.39
N ASP A 79 7.73 6.60 23.45
CA ASP A 79 8.48 6.95 24.68
C ASP A 79 8.70 8.47 24.76
#